data_AF-A0A1M5F3W6-F1
#
_entry.id   AF-A0A1M5F3W6-F1
#
_cell.length_a   1.000
_cell.length_b   1.000
_cell.length_c   1.000
_cell.angle_alpha   90.00
_cell.angle_beta   90.00
_cell.angle_gamma   90.00
#
_symmetry.space_group_name_H-M   'P 1'
#
loop_
_entity.id
_entity.type
_entity.pdbx_description
1 polymer ?
#
loop_
_entity_poly.entity_id
_entity_poly.type
_entity_poly.pdbx_seq_one_letter_code
_entity_poly.pdbx_strand_id
1 'polypeptide(L)'
;MANKELSFTDQAIASDMLFESKAAIKDIATALTETTSSEIRTFLKKELKSAIKQHGQIYNYLHEKGIYDAYNVQAQISNDVDYGNEALKQ
;
A
#
# COMPACT_ATOMS: atom_id res chain seq x y z
N MET A 1 -3.04 2.44 25.13
CA MET A 1 -1.64 2.40 24.65
C MET A 1 -1.41 3.72 23.94
N ALA A 2 -0.38 4.48 24.31
CA ALA A 2 -0.12 5.79 23.70
C ALA A 2 0.07 5.62 22.18
N ASN A 3 -0.57 6.48 21.40
CA ASN A 3 -0.53 6.45 19.94
C ASN A 3 0.88 6.91 19.52
N LYS A 4 1.85 5.98 19.47
CA LYS A 4 3.24 6.29 19.12
C LYS A 4 3.28 6.88 17.72
N GLU A 5 3.92 8.03 17.57
CA GLU A 5 4.22 8.60 16.26
C GLU A 5 5.22 7.70 15.53
N LEU A 6 4.97 7.48 14.23
CA LEU A 6 5.82 6.66 13.39
C LEU A 6 7.11 7.41 13.08
N SER A 7 8.26 6.74 13.25
CA SER A 7 9.55 7.29 12.81
C SER A 7 9.56 7.47 11.29
N PHE A 8 10.51 8.26 10.77
CA PHE A 8 10.69 8.40 9.32
C PHE A 8 10.84 7.04 8.63
N THR A 9 11.62 6.13 9.20
CA THR A 9 11.78 4.77 8.68
C THR A 9 10.48 3.97 8.71
N ASP A 10 9.68 4.07 9.79
CA ASP A 10 8.38 3.41 9.85
C ASP A 10 7.41 3.94 8.79
N GLN A 11 7.44 5.26 8.53
CA GLN A 11 6.63 5.90 7.48
C GLN A 11 7.04 5.43 6.08
N ALA A 12 8.35 5.34 5.82
CA ALA A 12 8.90 4.82 4.57
C ALA A 12 8.46 3.36 4.34
N ILE A 13 8.67 2.49 5.33
CA ILE A 13 8.26 1.08 5.27
C ILE A 13 6.76 0.96 4.99
N ALA A 14 5.93 1.72 5.71
CA ALA A 14 4.49 1.61 5.55
C ALA A 14 4.00 2.14 4.18
N SER A 15 4.64 3.18 3.66
CA SER A 15 4.38 3.70 2.31
C SER A 15 4.78 2.69 1.22
N ASP A 16 5.94 2.04 1.38
CA ASP A 16 6.37 0.96 0.49
C ASP A 16 5.39 -0.22 0.55
N MET A 17 4.94 -0.63 1.74
CA MET A 17 3.90 -1.66 1.88
C MET A 17 2.60 -1.29 1.15
N LEU A 18 2.20 -0.03 1.20
CA LEU A 18 1.03 0.45 0.46
C LEU A 18 1.26 0.38 -1.05
N PHE A 19 2.45 0.70 -1.54
CA PHE A 19 2.80 0.58 -2.96
C PHE A 19 2.84 -0.89 -3.42
N GLU A 20 3.55 -1.74 -2.69
CA GLU A 20 3.69 -3.17 -2.98
C GLU A 20 2.35 -3.90 -2.97
N SER A 21 1.43 -3.54 -2.06
CA SER A 21 0.09 -4.12 -2.07
C SER A 21 -0.67 -3.84 -3.38
N LYS A 22 -0.48 -2.67 -4.01
CA LYS A 22 -1.05 -2.35 -5.32
C LYS A 22 -0.37 -3.15 -6.44
N ALA A 23 0.95 -3.34 -6.36
CA ALA A 23 1.70 -4.16 -7.30
C ALA A 23 1.21 -5.61 -7.26
N ALA A 24 1.14 -6.21 -6.06
CA ALA A 24 0.65 -7.56 -5.85
C ALA A 24 -0.76 -7.79 -6.42
N ILE A 25 -1.68 -6.83 -6.23
CA ILE A 25 -3.04 -6.90 -6.83
C ILE A 25 -2.96 -7.04 -8.36
N LYS A 26 -2.14 -6.20 -9.02
CA LYS A 26 -1.96 -6.24 -10.48
C LYS A 26 -1.34 -7.55 -10.92
N ASP A 27 -0.29 -8.01 -10.25
CA ASP A 27 0.44 -9.21 -10.62
C ASP A 27 -0.43 -10.48 -10.48
N ILE A 28 -1.20 -10.57 -9.39
CA ILE A 28 -2.15 -11.67 -9.20
C ILE A 28 -3.27 -11.62 -10.26
N ALA A 29 -3.75 -10.43 -10.60
CA ALA A 29 -4.76 -10.27 -11.65
C ALA A 29 -4.22 -10.70 -13.02
N THR A 30 -2.99 -10.35 -13.37
CA THR A 30 -2.30 -10.83 -14.58
C THR A 30 -2.19 -12.35 -14.58
N ALA A 31 -1.68 -12.94 -13.50
CA ALA A 31 -1.55 -14.40 -13.38
C ALA A 31 -2.90 -15.13 -13.50
N LEU A 32 -4.01 -14.52 -13.03
CA LEU A 32 -5.36 -15.05 -13.19
C LEU A 32 -5.80 -15.16 -14.65
N THR A 33 -5.36 -14.23 -15.50
CA THR A 33 -5.67 -14.24 -16.94
C THR A 33 -4.84 -15.26 -17.71
N GLU A 34 -3.64 -15.58 -17.22
CA GLU A 34 -2.69 -16.47 -17.90
C GLU A 34 -2.76 -17.93 -17.44
N THR A 35 -3.29 -18.19 -16.23
CA THR A 35 -3.35 -19.56 -15.70
C THR A 35 -4.35 -20.45 -16.46
N THR A 36 -3.95 -21.70 -16.71
CA THR A 36 -4.78 -22.73 -17.36
C THR A 36 -5.33 -23.77 -16.38
N SER A 37 -4.77 -23.89 -15.16
CA SER A 37 -5.25 -24.84 -14.13
C SER A 37 -6.44 -24.27 -13.34
N SER A 38 -7.48 -25.08 -13.16
CA SER A 38 -8.66 -24.75 -12.34
C SER A 38 -8.31 -24.54 -10.87
N GLU A 39 -7.38 -25.34 -10.35
CA GLU A 39 -6.91 -25.31 -8.97
C GLU A 39 -6.13 -24.01 -8.73
N ILE A 40 -5.18 -23.69 -9.61
CA ILE A 40 -4.40 -22.45 -9.54
C ILE A 40 -5.29 -21.22 -9.72
N ARG A 41 -6.26 -21.25 -10.64
CA ARG A 41 -7.24 -20.18 -10.79
C ARG A 41 -8.03 -19.93 -9.50
N THR A 42 -8.44 -20.99 -8.81
CA THR A 42 -9.18 -20.89 -7.54
C THR A 42 -8.31 -20.29 -6.44
N PHE A 43 -7.04 -20.74 -6.34
CA PHE A 43 -6.06 -20.19 -5.42
C PHE A 43 -5.81 -18.70 -5.67
N LEU A 44 -5.49 -18.30 -6.90
CA LEU A 44 -5.20 -16.90 -7.24
C LEU A 44 -6.42 -15.98 -7.01
N LYS A 45 -7.65 -16.45 -7.22
CA LYS A 45 -8.87 -15.69 -6.87
C LYS A 45 -8.96 -15.40 -5.37
N LYS A 46 -8.53 -16.34 -4.53
CA LYS A 46 -8.48 -16.15 -3.07
C LYS A 46 -7.38 -15.16 -2.71
N GLU A 47 -6.19 -15.30 -3.29
CA GLU A 47 -5.07 -14.40 -3.03
C GLU A 47 -5.37 -12.96 -3.49
N LEU A 48 -6.04 -12.78 -4.64
CA LEU A 48 -6.47 -11.45 -5.09
C LEU A 48 -7.38 -10.77 -4.06
N LYS A 49 -8.36 -11.51 -3.51
CA LYS A 49 -9.26 -10.99 -2.46
C LYS A 49 -8.49 -10.64 -1.19
N SER A 50 -7.52 -11.47 -0.80
CA SER A 50 -6.64 -11.20 0.34
C SER A 50 -5.80 -9.95 0.13
N ALA A 51 -5.18 -9.80 -1.04
CA ALA A 51 -4.35 -8.63 -1.40
C ALA A 51 -5.18 -7.33 -1.41
N ILE A 52 -6.40 -7.35 -1.98
CA ILE A 52 -7.33 -6.20 -1.94
C ILE A 52 -7.68 -5.83 -0.49
N LYS A 53 -7.96 -6.81 0.36
CA LYS A 53 -8.27 -6.57 1.78
C LYS A 53 -7.06 -5.95 2.50
N GLN A 54 -5.87 -6.51 2.30
CA GLN A 54 -4.63 -6.00 2.91
C GLN A 54 -4.34 -4.57 2.46
N HIS A 55 -4.48 -4.29 1.16
CA HIS A 55 -4.34 -2.94 0.61
C HIS A 55 -5.27 -1.95 1.33
N GLY A 56 -6.55 -2.28 1.49
CA GLY A 56 -7.50 -1.43 2.21
C GLY A 56 -7.12 -1.20 3.68
N GLN A 57 -6.61 -2.23 4.37
CA GLN A 57 -6.16 -2.09 5.75
C GLN A 57 -4.92 -1.18 5.87
N ILE A 58 -3.94 -1.35 4.99
CA ILE A 58 -2.73 -0.52 4.97
C ILE A 58 -3.10 0.92 4.60
N TYR A 59 -3.94 1.12 3.58
CA TYR A 59 -4.43 2.44 3.18
C TYR A 59 -5.12 3.15 4.35
N ASN A 60 -6.09 2.50 4.99
CA ASN A 60 -6.82 3.12 6.11
C ASN A 60 -5.88 3.50 7.24
N TYR A 61 -4.91 2.64 7.59
CA TYR A 61 -3.92 2.93 8.62
C TYR A 61 -3.08 4.17 8.27
N LEU A 62 -2.59 4.30 7.04
CA LEU A 62 -1.81 5.47 6.61
C LEU A 62 -2.67 6.73 6.52
N HIS A 63 -3.91 6.61 6.07
CA HIS A 63 -4.86 7.71 5.97
C HIS A 63 -5.22 8.28 7.35
N GLU A 64 -5.56 7.40 8.31
CA GLU A 64 -5.86 7.79 9.69
C GLU A 64 -4.66 8.43 10.40
N LYS A 65 -3.44 8.12 9.95
CA LYS A 65 -2.19 8.72 10.42
C LYS A 65 -1.78 9.99 9.68
N GLY A 66 -2.54 10.42 8.67
CA GLY A 66 -2.24 11.59 7.84
C GLY A 66 -1.03 11.40 6.91
N ILE A 67 -0.58 10.16 6.70
CA ILE A 67 0.60 9.85 5.88
C ILE A 67 0.26 9.76 4.40
N TYR A 68 -0.94 9.24 4.08
CA TYR A 68 -1.39 9.08 2.71
C TYR A 68 -2.88 9.41 2.55
N ASP A 69 -3.20 10.42 1.75
CA ASP A 69 -4.56 10.84 1.41
C ASP A 69 -4.81 10.72 -0.09
N ALA A 70 -5.45 9.63 -0.51
CA ALA A 70 -5.82 9.42 -1.91
C ALA A 70 -6.97 10.34 -2.38
N TYR A 71 -7.72 10.94 -1.45
CA TYR A 71 -8.87 11.79 -1.78
C TYR A 71 -8.47 13.25 -2.00
N ASN A 72 -7.36 13.69 -1.38
CA ASN A 72 -6.83 15.03 -1.54
C ASN A 72 -5.42 15.03 -2.16
N VAL A 73 -5.39 14.91 -3.49
CA VAL A 73 -4.15 14.88 -4.27
C VAL A 73 -3.26 16.10 -4.02
N GLN A 74 -3.84 17.29 -3.86
CA GLN A 74 -3.05 18.51 -3.67
C GLN A 74 -2.33 18.53 -2.32
N ALA A 75 -3.01 18.07 -1.25
CA ALA A 75 -2.37 17.89 0.05
C ALA A 75 -1.32 16.78 0.01
N GLN A 76 -1.62 15.66 -0.66
CA GLN A 76 -0.67 14.56 -0.79
C GLN A 76 0.62 14.97 -1.50
N ILE A 77 0.54 15.76 -2.58
CA ILE A 77 1.74 16.26 -3.28
C ILE A 77 2.62 17.10 -2.34
N SER A 78 2.01 17.93 -1.48
CA SER A 78 2.76 18.71 -0.49
C SER A 78 3.48 17.78 0.50
N ASN A 79 2.78 16.79 1.03
CA ASN A 79 3.37 15.80 1.94
C ASN A 79 4.51 15.02 1.26
N ASP A 80 4.36 14.63 -0.01
CA ASP A 80 5.38 13.89 -0.76
C ASP A 80 6.66 14.73 -0.94
N VAL A 81 6.53 16.03 -1.17
CA VAL A 81 7.69 16.95 -1.23
C VAL A 81 8.38 17.04 0.12
N ASP A 82 7.62 17.14 1.21
CA ASP A 82 8.17 17.18 2.57
C ASP A 82 8.89 15.89 2.93
N TYR A 83 8.33 14.73 2.58
CA TYR A 83 8.97 13.43 2.74
C TYR A 83 10.27 13.32 1.94
N GLY A 84 10.28 13.80 0.70
CA GLY A 84 11.49 13.86 -0.12
C GLY A 84 12.58 14.72 0.51
N ASN A 85 12.21 15.90 1.02
CA ASN A 85 13.13 16.79 1.72
C ASN A 85 13.67 16.18 3.01
N GLU A 86 12.85 15.45 3.76
CA GLU A 86 13.28 14.76 4.98
C GLU A 86 14.21 13.58 4.68
N ALA A 87 13.92 12.82 3.63
CA ALA A 87 14.78 11.73 3.16
C ALA A 87 16.19 12.20 2.81
N LEU A 88 16.32 13.40 2.24
CA LEU A 88 17.62 14.00 1.88
C LEU A 88 18.46 14.46 3.08
N LYS A 89 17.88 14.53 4.28
CA LYS A 89 18.58 14.94 5.51
C LYS A 89 19.14 13.76 6.33
N GLN A 90 18.72 12.54 6.02
CA GLN A 90 19.20 11.30 6.66
C GLN A 90 20.61 10.96 6.18
#